data_AF-A0AAW0B9S8-F1
#
_entry.id   AF-A0AAW0B9S8-F1
#
_cell.length_a   1.000
_cell.length_b   1.000
_cell.length_c   1.000
_cell.angle_alpha   90.00
_cell.angle_beta   90.00
_cell.angle_gamma   90.00
#
_symmetry.space_group_name_H-M   'P 1'
#
loop_
_entity.id
_entity.type
_entity.pdbx_description
1 polymer ?
#
loop_
_entity_poly.entity_id
_entity_poly.type
_entity_poly.pdbx_seq_one_letter_code
_entity_poly.pdbx_strand_id
1 'polypeptide(L)'
;MNRIAKIEVFNNDDTFAFWSIIWAKNEDEDYYIYIHPSQHLPSDFDSSFQSKAQLIPRSHYRPLKPSSLTIAASSVSDSCYVKKPLPLSYEPENPEDTSAADGLIREALVLESLTKLGGHKNIAEYYGYIEKDGYISGLCFKKYGKNLWDAVRDGDEVNVKDIVQGVKQGLEWLHFHGWVHPSVVNILLEKEVHQVGLLTKI
;
A
#
# COMPACT_ATOMS: atom_id res chain seq x y z
N MET A 1 20.95 3.54 -3.60
CA MET A 1 19.47 3.54 -3.41
C MET A 1 19.07 2.20 -2.82
N ASN A 2 17.95 2.12 -2.09
CA ASN A 2 17.48 0.86 -1.51
C ASN A 2 16.54 0.17 -2.49
N ARG A 3 16.71 -1.14 -2.72
CA ARG A 3 15.80 -1.89 -3.60
C ARG A 3 14.44 -2.06 -2.92
N ILE A 4 13.39 -1.69 -3.64
CA ILE A 4 11.99 -1.75 -3.19
C ILE A 4 11.31 -2.97 -3.80
N ALA A 5 11.53 -3.21 -5.09
CA ALA A 5 10.91 -4.32 -5.78
C ALA A 5 11.84 -4.91 -6.85
N LYS A 6 11.64 -6.20 -7.10
CA LYS A 6 12.18 -6.93 -8.25
C LYS A 6 11.05 -7.84 -8.73
N ILE A 7 10.48 -7.52 -9.88
CA ILE A 7 9.28 -8.16 -10.42
C ILE A 7 9.66 -8.84 -11.74
N GLU A 8 9.33 -10.11 -11.87
CA GLU A 8 9.39 -10.84 -13.13
C GLU A 8 8.08 -10.60 -13.88
N VAL A 9 8.16 -10.02 -15.08
CA VAL A 9 6.99 -9.69 -15.91
C VAL A 9 6.91 -10.69 -17.05
N PHE A 10 5.70 -11.19 -17.31
CA PHE A 10 5.39 -12.16 -18.34
C PHE A 10 4.43 -11.55 -19.36
N ASN A 11 4.56 -12.00 -20.61
CA ASN A 11 3.59 -11.70 -21.66
C ASN A 11 2.29 -12.50 -21.45
N ASN A 12 1.25 -12.18 -22.23
CA ASN A 12 -0.03 -12.89 -22.17
C ASN A 12 0.04 -14.38 -22.54
N ASP A 13 1.12 -14.82 -23.16
CA ASP A 13 1.40 -16.22 -23.51
C ASP A 13 2.29 -16.94 -22.49
N ASP A 14 2.40 -16.39 -21.27
CA ASP A 14 3.24 -16.86 -20.16
C ASP A 14 4.74 -16.92 -20.46
N THR A 15 5.21 -16.27 -21.54
CA THR A 15 6.64 -16.14 -21.81
C THR A 15 7.24 -14.99 -21.02
N PHE A 16 8.50 -15.15 -20.58
CA PHE A 16 9.23 -14.07 -19.90
C PHE A 16 9.32 -12.84 -20.80
N ALA A 17 8.92 -11.68 -20.27
CA ALA A 17 9.02 -10.39 -20.95
C ALA A 17 10.28 -9.64 -20.50
N PHE A 18 10.34 -9.29 -19.20
CA PHE A 18 11.45 -8.53 -18.62
C PHE A 18 11.43 -8.58 -17.09
N TRP A 19 12.53 -8.16 -16.48
CA TRP A 19 12.56 -7.77 -15.07
C TRP A 19 12.25 -6.28 -14.91
N SER A 20 11.34 -5.95 -14.00
CA SER A 20 11.15 -4.59 -13.50
C SER A 20 11.80 -4.46 -12.12
N ILE A 21 12.78 -3.56 -11.99
CA ILE A 21 13.54 -3.38 -10.77
C ILE A 21 13.37 -1.94 -10.30
N ILE A 22 12.89 -1.76 -9.08
CA ILE A 22 12.57 -0.46 -8.50
C ILE A 22 13.43 -0.21 -7.27
N TRP A 23 14.03 0.97 -7.20
CA TRP A 23 14.75 1.46 -6.03
C TRP A 23 14.14 2.76 -5.51
N ALA A 24 14.35 3.04 -4.22
CA ALA A 24 14.03 4.32 -3.59
C ALA A 24 15.30 5.06 -3.16
N LYS A 25 15.28 6.38 -3.32
CA LYS A 25 16.35 7.26 -2.86
C LYS A 25 15.90 8.02 -1.60
N ASN A 26 16.48 7.66 -0.45
CA ASN A 26 16.43 8.38 0.84
C ASN A 26 15.02 8.86 1.28
N GLU A 27 14.97 9.84 2.21
CA GLU A 27 13.76 10.39 2.87
C GLU A 27 12.75 11.04 1.91
N ASP A 28 13.18 11.41 0.70
CA ASP A 28 12.31 12.05 -0.30
C ASP A 28 11.45 11.07 -1.09
N GLU A 29 11.75 9.76 -0.97
CA GLU A 29 10.95 8.68 -1.53
C GLU A 29 10.70 8.84 -3.05
N ASP A 30 11.72 9.32 -3.75
CA ASP A 30 11.76 9.25 -5.20
C ASP A 30 12.10 7.83 -5.61
N TYR A 31 11.31 7.29 -6.54
CA TYR A 31 11.48 5.95 -7.06
C TYR A 31 12.18 5.98 -8.42
N TYR A 32 13.04 4.99 -8.63
CA TYR A 32 13.79 4.80 -9.87
C TYR A 32 13.53 3.40 -10.39
N ILE A 33 13.35 3.25 -11.70
CA ILE A 33 13.08 1.98 -12.37
C ILE A 33 14.19 1.62 -13.35
N TYR A 34 14.48 0.33 -13.47
CA TYR A 34 15.26 -0.22 -14.57
C TYR A 34 14.54 -1.45 -15.12
N ILE A 35 14.40 -1.50 -16.44
CA ILE A 35 13.85 -2.64 -17.17
C ILE A 35 14.98 -3.46 -17.76
N HIS A 36 15.05 -4.74 -17.42
CA HIS A 36 16.07 -5.66 -17.93
C HIS A 36 15.44 -6.78 -18.77
N PRO A 37 15.73 -6.85 -20.07
CA PRO A 37 15.01 -7.72 -21.01
C PRO A 37 15.48 -9.18 -21.02
N SER A 38 16.50 -9.54 -20.23
CA SER A 38 17.00 -10.91 -20.17
C SER A 38 16.57 -11.58 -18.87
N GLN A 39 16.12 -12.83 -18.97
CA GLN A 39 15.76 -13.62 -17.80
C GLN A 39 16.93 -13.80 -16.83
N HIS A 40 18.17 -13.79 -17.35
CA HIS A 40 19.37 -13.89 -16.56
C HIS A 40 19.82 -12.51 -16.05
N LEU A 41 19.80 -12.35 -14.72
CA LEU A 41 20.35 -11.18 -14.03
C LEU A 41 21.82 -11.42 -13.65
N PRO A 42 22.73 -10.45 -13.90
CA PRO A 42 24.09 -10.48 -13.38
C PRO A 42 24.10 -10.57 -11.85
N SER A 43 25.12 -11.17 -11.24
CA SER A 43 25.24 -11.23 -9.77
C SER A 43 25.35 -9.85 -9.11
N ASP A 44 25.86 -8.86 -9.84
CA ASP A 44 26.05 -7.47 -9.44
C ASP A 44 25.00 -6.52 -10.04
N PHE A 45 23.82 -7.05 -10.40
CA PHE A 45 22.77 -6.26 -11.07
C PHE A 45 22.37 -5.01 -10.28
N ASP A 46 22.34 -5.06 -8.94
CA ASP A 46 21.94 -3.92 -8.12
C ASP A 46 22.83 -2.70 -8.36
N SER A 47 24.16 -2.87 -8.31
CA SER A 47 25.09 -1.74 -8.51
C SER A 47 25.16 -1.32 -9.98
N SER A 48 25.18 -2.28 -10.90
CA SER A 48 25.32 -2.01 -12.33
C SER A 48 24.09 -1.33 -12.93
N PHE A 49 22.88 -1.64 -12.45
CA PHE A 49 21.64 -1.10 -13.00
C PHE A 49 21.19 0.18 -12.30
N GLN A 50 21.50 0.39 -11.00
CA GLN A 50 21.15 1.63 -10.30
C GLN A 50 21.66 2.88 -11.00
N SER A 51 22.85 2.83 -11.60
CA SER A 51 23.43 3.97 -12.34
C SER A 51 22.68 4.31 -13.64
N LYS A 52 21.87 3.38 -14.16
CA LYS A 52 21.11 3.48 -15.41
C LYS A 52 19.60 3.62 -15.17
N ALA A 53 19.17 3.56 -13.91
CA ALA A 53 17.77 3.60 -13.55
C ALA A 53 17.18 4.99 -13.85
N GLN A 54 15.97 5.00 -14.41
CA GLN A 54 15.22 6.21 -14.76
C GLN A 54 14.36 6.64 -13.58
N LEU A 55 14.26 7.95 -13.34
CA LEU A 55 13.36 8.49 -12.33
C LEU A 55 11.90 8.24 -12.76
N ILE A 56 11.10 7.69 -11.86
CA ILE A 56 9.66 7.57 -12.05
C ILE A 56 9.02 8.91 -11.67
N PRO A 57 8.25 9.57 -12.57
CA PRO A 57 7.64 10.84 -12.21
C PRO A 57 6.62 10.66 -11.08
N ARG A 58 6.66 11.56 -10.09
CA ARG A 58 5.83 11.48 -8.87
C ARG A 58 4.33 11.37 -9.17
N SER A 59 3.86 12.04 -10.22
CA SER A 59 2.46 12.01 -10.67
C SER A 59 1.93 10.60 -10.97
N HIS A 60 2.79 9.63 -11.27
CA HIS A 60 2.36 8.25 -11.56
C HIS A 60 1.98 7.45 -10.31
N TYR A 61 2.47 7.85 -9.14
CA TYR A 61 2.22 7.11 -7.89
C TYR A 61 1.74 8.00 -6.74
N ARG A 62 1.82 9.32 -6.89
CA ARG A 62 1.29 10.31 -5.96
C ARG A 62 0.33 11.22 -6.72
N PRO A 63 -0.99 11.15 -6.45
CA PRO A 63 -1.96 12.06 -7.03
C PRO A 63 -1.81 13.45 -6.41
N LEU A 64 -2.23 14.47 -7.16
CA LEU A 64 -2.38 15.82 -6.63
C LEU A 64 -3.36 15.82 -5.46
N LYS A 65 -3.13 16.70 -4.49
CA LYS A 65 -4.01 16.78 -3.34
C LYS A 65 -5.44 17.19 -3.75
N PRO A 66 -6.46 16.44 -3.34
CA PRO A 66 -7.86 16.84 -3.45
C PRO A 66 -8.22 17.84 -2.35
N SER A 67 -9.09 18.82 -2.66
CA SER A 67 -9.55 19.80 -1.68
C SER A 67 -10.53 19.23 -0.63
N SER A 68 -11.08 18.04 -0.88
CA SER A 68 -12.18 17.45 -0.10
C SER A 68 -11.76 16.37 0.91
N LEU A 69 -10.47 15.99 0.95
CA LEU A 69 -9.97 14.96 1.86
C LEU A 69 -9.28 15.55 3.08
N THR A 70 -9.23 14.77 4.14
CA THR A 70 -8.70 15.16 5.44
C THR A 70 -7.18 15.00 5.43
N ILE A 71 -6.46 16.07 5.73
CA ILE A 71 -5.01 16.02 6.01
C ILE A 71 -4.83 15.45 7.42
N ALA A 72 -4.01 14.41 7.55
CA ALA A 72 -3.69 13.86 8.86
C ALA A 72 -2.92 14.88 9.70
N ALA A 73 -3.29 15.01 10.98
CA ALA A 73 -2.64 15.95 11.89
C ALA A 73 -1.14 15.64 12.05
N SER A 74 -0.30 16.67 12.17
CA SER A 74 1.16 16.51 12.26
C SER A 74 1.64 15.78 13.53
N SER A 75 0.80 15.71 14.58
CA SER A 75 1.12 15.11 15.89
C SER A 75 1.00 13.58 15.96
N VAL A 76 0.93 12.92 14.81
CA VAL A 76 0.46 11.53 14.65
C VAL A 76 1.65 10.55 14.50
N SER A 77 2.90 11.00 14.66
CA SER A 77 4.08 10.35 14.07
C SER A 77 4.48 8.99 14.62
N ASP A 78 4.24 8.66 15.90
CA ASP A 78 4.82 7.45 16.50
C ASP A 78 3.81 6.30 16.66
N SER A 79 2.53 6.65 16.79
CA SER A 79 1.41 5.71 16.96
C SER A 79 0.77 5.28 15.64
N CYS A 80 1.32 5.71 14.50
CA CYS A 80 0.66 5.55 13.21
C CYS A 80 1.49 4.81 12.19
N TYR A 81 0.77 4.20 11.27
CA TYR A 81 1.30 3.51 10.11
C TYR A 81 0.98 4.33 8.87
N VAL A 82 2.01 4.72 8.12
CA VAL A 82 1.84 5.43 6.84
C VAL A 82 1.99 4.42 5.71
N LYS A 83 0.89 4.16 5.01
CA LYS A 83 0.89 3.39 3.78
C LYS A 83 1.38 4.28 2.64
N LYS A 84 2.58 4.01 2.14
CA LYS A 84 3.18 4.74 1.03
C LYS A 84 2.76 4.13 -0.30
N PRO A 85 2.49 4.94 -1.33
CA PRO A 85 2.28 4.42 -2.67
C PRO A 85 3.59 3.83 -3.22
N LEU A 86 3.45 2.69 -3.90
CA LEU A 86 4.55 2.02 -4.59
C LEU A 86 4.22 1.97 -6.09
N PRO A 87 5.12 2.42 -6.98
CA PRO A 87 4.90 2.43 -8.43
C PRO A 87 5.13 1.04 -9.06
N LEU A 88 4.52 -0.01 -8.50
CA LEU A 88 4.78 -1.39 -8.93
C LEU A 88 4.26 -1.69 -10.34
N SER A 89 3.24 -0.95 -10.80
CA SER A 89 2.66 -1.05 -12.14
C SER A 89 3.21 -0.02 -13.13
N TYR A 90 4.23 0.76 -12.76
CA TYR A 90 4.76 1.78 -13.66
C TYR A 90 5.47 1.15 -14.85
N GLU A 91 5.05 1.53 -16.06
CA GLU A 91 5.63 1.10 -17.32
C GLU A 91 6.20 2.31 -18.08
N PRO A 92 7.53 2.39 -18.30
CA PRO A 92 8.13 3.51 -19.03
C PRO A 92 7.59 3.70 -20.45
N GLU A 93 7.10 2.62 -21.07
CA GLU A 93 6.54 2.64 -22.42
C GLU A 93 5.09 3.16 -22.46
N ASN A 94 4.45 3.31 -21.30
CA ASN A 94 3.10 3.84 -21.16
C ASN A 94 3.09 5.05 -20.19
N PRO A 95 3.66 6.20 -20.60
CA PRO A 95 3.81 7.38 -19.74
C PRO A 95 2.49 8.08 -19.40
N GLU A 96 1.37 7.66 -19.96
CA GLU A 96 0.05 8.18 -19.60
C GLU A 96 -0.62 7.33 -18.49
N ASP A 97 -0.06 6.17 -18.13
CA ASP A 97 -0.62 5.32 -17.09
C ASP A 97 -0.33 5.86 -15.68
N THR A 98 -1.37 6.40 -15.05
CA THR A 98 -1.37 6.86 -13.65
C THR A 98 -2.13 5.90 -12.72
N SER A 99 -2.32 4.64 -13.12
CA SER A 99 -3.10 3.63 -12.39
C SER A 99 -2.77 3.52 -10.90
N ALA A 100 -1.49 3.63 -10.53
CA ALA A 100 -1.05 3.60 -9.13
C ALA A 100 -1.49 4.86 -8.35
N ALA A 101 -1.31 6.05 -8.92
CA ALA A 101 -1.81 7.30 -8.32
C ALA A 101 -3.35 7.31 -8.24
N ASP A 102 -4.02 6.85 -9.29
CA ASP A 102 -5.47 6.72 -9.37
C ASP A 102 -6.01 5.75 -8.32
N GLY A 103 -5.28 4.64 -8.09
CA GLY A 103 -5.58 3.69 -7.02
C GLY A 103 -5.49 4.34 -5.64
N LEU A 104 -4.42 5.11 -5.40
CA LEU A 104 -4.22 5.78 -4.12
C LEU A 104 -5.33 6.79 -3.80
N ILE A 105 -5.75 7.60 -4.78
CA ILE A 105 -6.84 8.57 -4.58
C ILE A 105 -8.19 7.87 -4.38
N ARG A 106 -8.47 6.79 -5.12
CA ARG A 106 -9.68 5.97 -4.91
C ARG A 106 -9.71 5.39 -3.50
N GLU A 107 -8.60 4.83 -3.04
CA GLU A 107 -8.47 4.29 -1.69
C GLU A 107 -8.73 5.38 -0.64
N ALA A 108 -8.11 6.56 -0.78
CA ALA A 108 -8.32 7.69 0.11
C ALA A 108 -9.79 8.14 0.17
N LEU A 109 -10.47 8.21 -0.99
CA LEU A 109 -11.88 8.59 -1.08
C LEU A 109 -12.80 7.60 -0.35
N VAL A 110 -12.52 6.30 -0.47
CA VAL A 110 -13.32 5.30 0.24
C VAL A 110 -13.06 5.38 1.74
N LEU A 111 -11.80 5.46 2.16
CA LEU A 111 -11.45 5.59 3.58
C LEU A 111 -12.10 6.82 4.23
N GLU A 112 -12.09 7.97 3.57
CA GLU A 112 -12.80 9.17 4.02
C GLU A 112 -14.31 8.94 4.15
N SER A 113 -14.90 8.22 3.20
CA SER A 113 -16.33 7.88 3.24
C SER A 113 -16.65 6.95 4.42
N LEU A 114 -15.82 5.94 4.67
CA LEU A 114 -15.97 5.03 5.81
C LEU A 114 -15.80 5.74 7.15
N THR A 115 -14.83 6.66 7.26
CA THR A 115 -14.64 7.50 8.46
C THR A 115 -15.85 8.39 8.71
N LYS A 116 -16.42 9.01 7.66
CA LYS A 116 -17.62 9.86 7.78
C LYS A 116 -18.88 9.11 8.19
N LEU A 117 -18.95 7.79 7.94
CA LEU A 117 -20.02 6.92 8.43
C LEU A 117 -19.87 6.56 9.93
N GLY A 118 -18.82 7.04 10.60
CA GLY A 118 -18.53 6.80 12.02
C GLY A 118 -17.47 5.72 12.27
N GLY A 119 -16.94 5.09 11.20
CA GLY A 119 -16.00 3.99 11.30
C GLY A 119 -16.57 2.73 11.96
N HIS A 120 -15.74 1.70 12.12
CA HIS A 120 -16.10 0.48 12.81
C HIS A 120 -14.87 -0.11 13.49
N LYS A 121 -15.02 -0.64 14.71
CA LYS A 121 -13.90 -1.22 15.50
C LYS A 121 -13.14 -2.33 14.77
N ASN A 122 -13.78 -2.98 13.78
CA ASN A 122 -13.17 -4.03 12.97
C ASN A 122 -12.66 -3.61 11.60
N ILE A 123 -12.59 -2.30 11.34
CA ILE A 123 -12.00 -1.69 10.15
C ILE A 123 -10.81 -0.87 10.62
N ALA A 124 -9.72 -0.87 9.84
CA ALA A 124 -8.53 -0.10 10.19
C ALA A 124 -8.87 1.39 10.31
N GLU A 125 -8.48 2.00 11.43
CA GLU A 125 -8.76 3.40 11.69
C GLU A 125 -7.86 4.28 10.80
N TYR A 126 -8.50 5.13 9.99
CA TYR A 126 -7.85 6.04 9.05
C TYR A 126 -7.88 7.47 9.59
N TYR A 127 -6.71 8.12 9.60
CA TYR A 127 -6.50 9.46 10.16
C TYR A 127 -6.41 10.57 9.12
N GLY A 128 -6.46 10.25 7.83
CA GLY A 128 -6.25 11.20 6.74
C GLY A 128 -5.01 10.88 5.91
N TYR A 129 -4.75 11.73 4.92
CA TYR A 129 -3.59 11.60 4.05
C TYR A 129 -2.42 12.48 4.52
N ILE A 130 -1.20 12.13 4.11
CA ILE A 130 0.01 12.92 4.35
C ILE A 130 0.33 13.75 3.09
N GLU A 131 0.35 15.06 3.23
CA GLU A 131 0.72 15.98 2.15
C GLU A 131 2.24 16.17 2.08
N LYS A 132 2.82 16.06 0.88
CA LYS A 132 4.20 16.49 0.59
C LYS A 132 4.26 17.09 -0.81
N ASP A 133 4.81 18.29 -0.94
CA ASP A 133 4.99 19.02 -2.21
C ASP A 133 3.70 19.14 -3.06
N GLY A 134 2.54 19.28 -2.41
CA GLY A 134 1.23 19.37 -3.08
C GLY A 134 0.61 18.03 -3.52
N TYR A 135 1.26 16.91 -3.19
CA TYR A 135 0.79 15.56 -3.51
C TYR A 135 0.37 14.78 -2.26
N ILE A 136 -0.47 13.76 -2.46
CA ILE A 136 -0.67 12.70 -1.47
C ILE A 136 0.59 11.83 -1.44
N SER A 137 1.34 11.88 -0.35
CA SER A 137 2.57 11.10 -0.14
C SER A 137 2.34 9.78 0.60
N GLY A 138 1.19 9.63 1.27
CA GLY A 138 0.79 8.40 1.93
C GLY A 138 -0.56 8.52 2.62
N LEU A 139 -1.10 7.38 3.04
CA LEU A 139 -2.34 7.28 3.82
C LEU A 139 -2.01 6.91 5.26
N CYS A 140 -2.53 7.68 6.22
CA CYS A 140 -2.19 7.53 7.62
C CYS A 140 -3.25 6.69 8.34
N PHE A 141 -2.81 5.65 9.04
CA PHE A 141 -3.65 4.73 9.79
C PHE A 141 -3.15 4.59 11.22
N LYS A 142 -4.02 4.08 12.10
CA LYS A 142 -3.59 3.52 13.39
C LYS A 142 -2.52 2.46 13.18
N LYS A 143 -1.46 2.49 13.98
CA LYS A 143 -0.44 1.44 13.99
C LYS A 143 -0.91 0.24 14.80
N TYR A 144 -1.09 -0.87 14.13
CA TYR A 144 -1.39 -2.16 14.74
C TYR A 144 -0.09 -2.91 15.09
N GLY A 145 -0.20 -3.94 15.93
CA GLY A 145 0.96 -4.69 16.43
C GLY A 145 1.58 -5.59 15.37
N LYS A 146 0.79 -6.49 14.80
CA LYS A 146 1.17 -7.42 13.73
C LYS A 146 0.01 -7.65 12.77
N ASN A 147 0.28 -8.18 11.59
CA ASN A 147 -0.77 -8.82 10.79
C ASN A 147 -0.94 -10.29 11.22
N LEU A 148 -2.08 -10.89 10.89
CA LEU A 148 -2.39 -12.27 11.26
C LEU A 148 -1.38 -13.28 10.71
N TRP A 149 -0.89 -13.05 9.49
CA TRP A 149 0.08 -13.95 8.86
C TRP A 149 1.38 -14.02 9.68
N ASP A 150 1.91 -12.85 10.09
CA ASP A 150 3.14 -12.77 10.89
C ASP A 150 2.94 -13.38 12.26
N ALA A 151 1.79 -13.13 12.90
CA ALA A 151 1.47 -13.73 14.19
C ALA A 151 1.44 -15.27 14.12
N VAL A 152 0.82 -15.84 13.09
CA VAL A 152 0.77 -17.30 12.88
C VAL A 152 2.16 -17.85 12.56
N ARG A 153 2.95 -17.19 11.70
CA ARG A 153 4.33 -17.61 11.40
C ARG A 153 5.19 -17.64 12.66
N ASP A 154 5.08 -16.62 13.50
CA ASP A 154 5.92 -16.45 14.68
C ASP A 154 5.48 -17.36 15.85
N GLY A 155 4.33 -18.04 15.73
CA GLY A 155 3.79 -18.93 16.75
C GLY A 155 3.07 -18.19 17.89
N ASP A 156 2.60 -16.97 17.66
CA ASP A 156 1.86 -16.19 18.64
C ASP A 156 0.52 -16.87 18.98
N GLU A 157 0.07 -16.76 20.23
CA GLU A 157 -1.24 -17.25 20.64
C GLU A 157 -2.33 -16.35 20.02
N VAL A 158 -3.18 -16.94 19.17
CA VAL A 158 -4.28 -16.25 18.49
C VAL A 158 -5.62 -16.86 18.85
N ASN A 159 -6.58 -16.02 19.25
CA ASN A 159 -7.96 -16.47 19.43
C ASN A 159 -8.68 -16.45 18.07
N VAL A 160 -8.65 -17.60 17.39
CA VAL A 160 -9.26 -17.78 16.06
C VAL A 160 -10.74 -17.39 16.05
N LYS A 161 -11.49 -17.71 17.12
CA LYS A 161 -12.93 -17.42 17.19
C LYS A 161 -13.18 -15.92 17.20
N ASP A 162 -12.43 -15.17 18.01
CA ASP A 162 -12.56 -13.72 18.09
C ASP A 162 -12.14 -13.06 16.77
N ILE A 163 -11.07 -13.56 16.14
CA ILE A 163 -10.59 -13.05 14.86
C ILE A 163 -11.65 -13.23 13.77
N VAL A 164 -12.15 -14.45 13.58
CA VAL A 164 -13.17 -14.75 12.57
C VAL A 164 -14.44 -13.94 12.82
N GLN A 165 -14.85 -13.79 14.09
CA GLN A 165 -16.02 -13.01 14.46
C GLN A 165 -15.83 -11.52 14.19
N GLY A 166 -14.62 -10.97 14.43
CA GLY A 166 -14.26 -9.59 14.12
C GLY A 166 -14.24 -9.32 12.61
N VAL A 167 -13.62 -10.21 11.83
CA VAL A 167 -13.62 -10.15 10.35
C VAL A 167 -15.05 -10.14 9.83
N LYS A 168 -15.89 -11.06 10.32
CA LYS A 168 -17.30 -11.14 9.93
C LYS A 168 -18.05 -9.83 10.21
N GLN A 169 -17.91 -9.27 11.42
CA GLN A 169 -18.56 -8.00 11.79
C GLN A 169 -18.08 -6.84 10.90
N GLY A 170 -16.78 -6.77 10.60
CA GLY A 170 -16.23 -5.76 9.70
C GLY A 170 -16.80 -5.87 8.27
N LEU A 171 -16.85 -7.08 7.71
CA LEU A 171 -17.41 -7.33 6.38
C LEU A 171 -18.91 -7.06 6.32
N GLU A 172 -19.67 -7.49 7.33
CA GLU A 172 -21.12 -7.19 7.42
C GLU A 172 -21.37 -5.69 7.45
N TRP A 173 -20.57 -4.93 8.22
CA TRP A 173 -20.67 -3.47 8.27
C TRP A 173 -20.32 -2.81 6.93
N LEU A 174 -19.27 -3.27 6.23
CA LEU A 174 -18.93 -2.78 4.89
C LEU A 174 -20.07 -3.06 3.90
N HIS A 175 -20.56 -4.30 3.86
CA HIS A 175 -21.64 -4.70 2.96
C HIS A 175 -22.93 -3.94 3.23
N PHE A 176 -23.27 -3.69 4.50
CA PHE A 176 -24.43 -2.89 4.90
C PHE A 176 -24.37 -1.47 4.31
N HIS A 177 -23.17 -0.89 4.17
CA HIS A 177 -22.95 0.43 3.57
C HIS A 177 -22.68 0.38 2.06
N GLY A 178 -22.85 -0.78 1.41
CA GLY A 178 -22.68 -0.94 -0.03
C GLY A 178 -21.22 -1.09 -0.51
N TRP A 179 -20.27 -1.31 0.41
CA TRP A 179 -18.86 -1.50 0.09
C TRP A 179 -18.48 -2.97 0.06
N VAL A 180 -17.70 -3.38 -0.93
CA VAL A 180 -17.15 -4.74 -1.03
C VAL A 180 -15.64 -4.69 -0.79
N HIS A 181 -15.13 -5.62 0.02
CA HIS A 181 -13.70 -5.75 0.27
C HIS A 181 -13.12 -6.87 -0.59
N PRO A 182 -12.28 -6.58 -1.59
CA PRO A 182 -11.79 -7.60 -2.54
C PRO A 182 -10.75 -8.57 -1.94
N SER A 183 -10.20 -8.29 -0.75
CA SER A 183 -9.10 -9.12 -0.20
C SER A 183 -9.11 -9.32 1.32
N VAL A 184 -9.31 -10.54 1.82
CA VAL A 184 -9.29 -10.84 3.28
C VAL A 184 -7.89 -11.00 3.88
N VAL A 185 -6.83 -10.70 3.13
CA VAL A 185 -5.43 -10.98 3.55
C VAL A 185 -4.80 -9.91 4.45
N ASN A 186 -5.45 -8.76 4.63
CA ASN A 186 -4.93 -7.65 5.44
C ASN A 186 -5.61 -7.55 6.82
N ILE A 187 -5.57 -8.64 7.59
CA ILE A 187 -6.08 -8.69 8.97
C ILE A 187 -4.96 -8.19 9.91
N LEU A 188 -5.21 -7.06 10.57
CA LEU A 188 -4.31 -6.43 11.54
C LEU A 188 -4.77 -6.73 12.96
N LEU A 189 -3.82 -6.99 13.86
CA LEU A 189 -4.05 -7.33 15.26
C LEU A 189 -3.54 -6.20 16.16
N GLU A 190 -4.32 -5.80 17.17
CA GLU A 190 -3.85 -4.86 18.18
C GLU A 190 -2.77 -5.50 19.08
N LYS A 191 -1.90 -4.66 19.67
CA LYS A 191 -0.75 -5.11 20.48
C LYS A 191 -1.15 -5.87 21.76
N GLU A 192 -2.35 -5.63 22.30
CA GLU A 192 -2.76 -6.17 23.61
C GLU A 192 -4.17 -6.76 23.63
N VAL A 193 -4.91 -6.68 22.51
CA VAL A 193 -6.31 -7.10 22.45
C VAL A 193 -6.54 -7.86 21.16
N HIS A 194 -7.32 -8.94 21.22
CA HIS A 194 -7.77 -9.75 20.08
C HIS A 194 -8.74 -8.99 19.13
N GLN A 195 -8.62 -7.67 19.04
CA GLN A 195 -9.35 -6.85 18.08
C GLN A 195 -8.66 -6.93 16.71
N VAL A 196 -9.48 -7.24 15.71
CA VAL A 196 -9.08 -7.30 14.30
C VAL A 196 -9.41 -5.97 13.65
N GLY A 197 -8.46 -5.34 12.96
CA GLY A 197 -8.72 -4.32 11.95
C GLY A 197 -8.55 -4.88 10.55
N LEU A 198 -9.54 -4.73 9.67
CA LEU A 198 -9.38 -5.00 8.24
C LEU A 198 -8.83 -3.77 7.52
N LEU A 199 -7.72 -3.91 6.78
CA LEU A 199 -7.19 -2.83 5.96
C LEU A 199 -7.70 -2.96 4.51
N THR A 200 -8.50 -1.98 4.10
CA THR A 200 -9.05 -1.87 2.75
C THR A 200 -7.96 -1.68 1.71
N LYS A 201 -7.74 -2.68 0.86
CA LYS A 201 -7.31 -2.45 -0.52
C LYS A 201 -8.58 -2.50 -1.35
N ILE A 202 -8.88 -1.44 -2.09
CA ILE A 202 -9.99 -1.35 -3.05
C ILE A 202 -9.39 -1.20 -4.43
#